data_AF-A0A0R2KWW8-F1
#
_entry.id   AF-A0A0R2KWW8-F1
#
_cell.length_a   1.000
_cell.length_b   1.000
_cell.length_c   1.000
_cell.angle_alpha   90.00
_cell.angle_beta   90.00
_cell.angle_gamma   90.00
#
_symmetry.space_group_name_H-M   'P 1'
#
loop_
_entity.id
_entity.type
_entity.pdbx_description
1 polymer ?
#
loop_
_entity_poly.entity_id
_entity_poly.type
_entity_poly.pdbx_seq_one_letter_code
_entity_poly.pdbx_strand_id
1 'polypeptide(L)'
;MKVSIPKNDSASFSTEKKVTKNPDEKRLQNFIETKMVQKKGIYTNYRNYPPQKEVATGHEMLSESSGLWLEHLARTHQNRKFVDF
;
A
#
# COMPACT_ATOMS: atom_id res chain seq x y z
N MET A 1 -19.56 7.66 -34.21
CA MET A 1 -18.39 7.00 -33.61
C MET A 1 -18.87 5.73 -32.90
N LYS A 2 -18.35 4.55 -33.26
CA LYS A 2 -18.60 3.30 -32.52
C LYS A 2 -17.48 3.18 -31.47
N VAL A 3 -17.80 3.32 -30.19
CA VAL A 3 -16.82 3.12 -29.12
C VAL A 3 -16.87 1.64 -28.74
N SER A 4 -15.76 0.94 -28.93
CA SER A 4 -15.58 -0.45 -28.52
C SER A 4 -15.13 -0.48 -27.06
N ILE A 5 -15.97 -1.03 -26.19
CA ILE A 5 -15.63 -1.25 -24.79
C ILE A 5 -14.85 -2.57 -24.74
N PRO A 6 -13.57 -2.58 -24.30
CA PRO A 6 -12.84 -3.82 -24.13
C PRO A 6 -13.57 -4.69 -23.11
N LYS A 7 -13.89 -5.93 -23.50
CA LYS A 7 -14.40 -6.97 -22.60
C LYS A 7 -13.27 -7.41 -21.67
N ASN A 8 -12.86 -6.55 -20.74
CA ASN A 8 -11.96 -6.99 -19.69
C ASN A 8 -12.83 -7.63 -18.61
N ASP A 9 -12.79 -8.95 -18.55
CA ASP A 9 -13.45 -9.73 -17.51
C ASP A 9 -12.82 -9.33 -16.17
N SER A 10 -13.61 -8.73 -15.27
CA SER A 10 -13.19 -8.34 -13.93
C SER A 10 -12.55 -9.50 -13.14
N ALA A 11 -12.82 -10.75 -13.56
CA ALA A 11 -12.17 -11.94 -13.02
C ALA A 11 -10.65 -12.00 -13.28
N SER A 12 -10.14 -11.42 -14.38
CA SER A 12 -8.69 -11.41 -14.67
C SER A 12 -7.89 -10.41 -13.82
N PHE A 13 -8.55 -9.41 -13.21
CA PHE A 13 -7.92 -8.53 -12.23
C PHE A 13 -7.75 -9.23 -10.87
N SER A 14 -8.58 -10.25 -10.60
CA SER A 14 -8.59 -11.02 -9.36
C SER A 14 -7.93 -12.37 -9.60
N THR A 15 -6.63 -12.36 -9.88
CA THR A 15 -5.85 -13.59 -9.67
C THR A 15 -5.75 -13.78 -8.16
N GLU A 16 -6.67 -14.57 -7.60
CA GLU A 16 -6.55 -15.07 -6.22
C GLU A 16 -5.31 -15.97 -6.14
N LYS A 17 -4.16 -15.33 -5.98
CA LYS A 17 -2.91 -16.00 -5.68
C LYS A 17 -3.06 -16.56 -4.28
N LYS A 18 -3.07 -17.88 -4.16
CA LYS A 18 -3.09 -18.59 -2.88
C LYS A 18 -1.93 -18.05 -2.03
N VAL A 19 -2.24 -17.22 -1.02
CA VAL A 19 -1.24 -16.60 -0.15
C VAL A 19 -0.65 -17.69 0.73
N THR A 20 0.47 -18.26 0.30
CA THR A 20 1.30 -19.10 1.15
C THR A 20 1.86 -18.22 2.25
N LYS A 21 1.62 -18.58 3.52
CA LYS A 21 2.13 -17.85 4.69
C LYS A 21 3.65 -17.75 4.61
N ASN A 22 4.15 -16.59 4.19
CA ASN A 22 5.57 -16.30 4.13
C ASN A 22 5.99 -15.64 5.46
N PRO A 23 6.92 -16.22 6.25
CA PRO A 23 7.38 -15.60 7.49
C PRO A 23 7.98 -14.20 7.27
N ASP A 24 8.54 -13.93 6.10
CA ASP A 24 9.09 -12.61 5.77
C ASP A 24 8.00 -11.58 5.46
N GLU A 25 6.86 -12.01 4.93
CA GLU A 25 5.68 -11.13 4.76
C GLU A 25 5.16 -10.64 6.11
N LYS A 26 5.10 -11.53 7.11
CA LYS A 26 4.70 -11.14 8.48
C LYS A 26 5.70 -10.17 9.10
N ARG A 27 7.01 -10.38 8.90
CA ARG A 27 8.06 -9.47 9.38
C ARG A 27 7.96 -8.10 8.71
N LEU A 28 7.72 -8.08 7.39
CA LEU A 28 7.52 -6.86 6.62
C LEU A 28 6.29 -6.10 7.07
N GLN A 29 5.15 -6.78 7.23
CA GLN A 29 3.91 -6.17 7.73
C GLN A 29 4.14 -5.54 9.11
N ASN A 30 4.77 -6.26 10.03
CA ASN A 30 5.10 -5.73 11.36
C ASN A 30 6.00 -4.49 11.27
N PHE A 31 7.00 -4.50 10.38
CA PHE A 31 7.86 -3.35 10.16
C PHE A 31 7.05 -2.13 9.67
N ILE A 32 6.20 -2.32 8.65
CA ILE A 32 5.37 -1.24 8.09
C ILE A 32 4.44 -0.67 9.17
N GLU A 33 3.70 -1.52 9.87
CA GLU A 33 2.72 -1.11 10.88
C GLU A 33 3.37 -0.40 12.08
N THR A 34 4.58 -0.80 12.48
CA THR A 34 5.22 -0.26 13.68
C THR A 34 6.19 0.89 13.42
N LYS A 35 6.73 1.01 12.20
CA LYS A 35 7.78 1.98 11.87
C LYS A 35 7.37 3.01 10.82
N MET A 36 6.48 2.65 9.90
CA MET A 36 6.16 3.48 8.73
C MET A 36 4.78 4.14 8.84
N VAL A 37 3.77 3.41 9.33
CA VAL A 37 2.42 3.94 9.50
C VAL A 37 2.36 4.86 10.72
N GLN A 38 1.80 6.05 10.53
CA GLN A 38 1.54 7.04 11.57
C GLN A 38 0.06 7.45 11.52
N LYS A 39 -0.40 8.13 12.58
CA LYS A 39 -1.78 8.63 12.67
C LYS A 39 -2.21 9.55 11.52
N LYS A 40 -1.26 10.19 10.85
CA LYS A 40 -1.50 11.17 9.78
C LYS A 40 -1.17 10.64 8.38
N GLY A 41 -0.77 9.37 8.25
CA GLY A 41 -0.38 8.76 6.98
C GLY A 41 0.83 7.83 7.11
N ILE A 42 1.37 7.37 5.98
CA ILE A 42 2.52 6.46 5.92
C ILE A 42 3.78 7.21 5.44
N TYR A 43 4.90 6.99 6.11
CA TYR A 43 6.17 7.57 5.68
C TYR A 43 6.62 6.99 4.33
N THR A 44 7.23 7.82 3.50
CA THR A 44 7.92 7.39 2.26
C THR A 44 9.30 6.80 2.54
N ASN A 45 9.94 7.21 3.65
CA ASN A 45 11.25 6.74 4.06
C ASN A 45 11.29 6.42 5.56
N TYR A 46 11.98 5.33 5.92
CA TYR A 46 12.20 4.95 7.32
C TYR A 46 13.19 5.90 8.02
N ARG A 47 14.20 6.36 7.29
CA ARG A 47 15.23 7.23 7.84
C ARG A 47 14.80 8.68 7.63
N ASN A 48 14.83 9.44 8.71
CA ASN A 48 14.57 10.88 8.66
C ASN A 48 15.84 11.61 8.21
N TYR A 49 15.97 11.82 6.90
CA TYR A 49 17.03 12.65 6.32
C TYR A 49 16.51 14.07 6.07
N PRO A 50 17.39 15.09 6.05
CA PRO A 50 17.03 16.42 5.58
C PRO A 50 16.49 16.35 4.14
N PRO A 51 15.50 17.17 3.79
CA PRO A 51 14.94 17.19 2.44
C PRO A 51 16.02 17.50 1.40
N GLN A 52 16.18 16.62 0.41
CA GLN A 52 16.94 16.82 -0.81
C GLN A 52 15.95 16.97 -1.97
N LYS A 53 16.19 17.94 -2.86
CA LYS A 53 15.24 18.34 -3.91
C LYS A 53 14.83 17.24 -4.90
N GLU A 54 15.62 16.17 -5.01
CA GLU A 54 15.49 15.19 -6.10
C GLU A 54 14.88 13.85 -5.65
N VAL A 55 14.69 13.63 -4.35
CA VAL A 55 14.19 12.37 -3.79
C VAL A 55 13.30 12.63 -2.59
N ALA A 56 12.27 11.79 -2.41
CA ALA A 56 11.46 11.82 -1.20
C ALA A 56 12.36 11.48 0.01
N THR A 57 12.70 12.48 0.80
CA THR A 57 13.78 12.41 1.79
C THR A 57 13.22 12.78 3.15
N GLY A 58 12.74 11.76 3.84
CA GLY A 58 12.32 11.85 5.23
C GLY A 58 10.91 11.32 5.46
N HIS A 59 10.27 11.87 6.49
CA HIS A 59 8.91 11.55 6.92
C HIS A 59 7.82 12.24 6.09
N GLU A 60 8.08 12.41 4.80
CA GLU A 60 7.07 12.85 3.84
C GLU A 60 6.00 11.77 3.72
N MET A 61 4.77 12.19 3.41
CA MET A 61 3.62 11.30 3.25
C MET A 61 3.05 11.54 1.87
N LEU A 62 3.16 10.53 1.01
CA LEU A 62 2.65 10.60 -0.36
C LEU A 62 1.33 9.83 -0.46
N SER A 63 0.44 10.36 -1.29
CA SER A 63 -0.83 9.71 -1.63
C SER A 63 -0.61 8.32 -2.25
N GLU A 64 0.49 8.15 -2.99
CA GLU A 64 0.88 6.86 -3.57
C GLU A 64 1.13 5.79 -2.49
N SER A 65 1.97 6.10 -1.49
CA SER A 65 2.27 5.16 -0.40
C SER A 65 1.01 4.82 0.42
N SER A 66 0.16 5.82 0.67
CA SER A 66 -1.15 5.60 1.31
C SER A 66 -2.08 4.73 0.47
N GLY A 67 -2.12 4.94 -0.84
CA GLY A 67 -2.91 4.14 -1.77
C GLY A 67 -2.48 2.67 -1.79
N LEU A 68 -1.17 2.40 -1.83
CA LEU A 68 -0.62 1.04 -1.75
C LEU A 68 -0.94 0.36 -0.42
N TRP A 69 -0.89 1.10 0.69
CA TRP A 69 -1.26 0.58 2.01
C TRP A 69 -2.75 0.25 2.10
N LEU A 70 -3.62 1.14 1.61
CA LEU A 70 -5.06 0.90 1.53
C LEU A 70 -5.39 -0.30 0.64
N GLU A 71 -4.73 -0.43 -0.51
CA GLU A 71 -4.87 -1.60 -1.38
C GLU A 71 -4.49 -2.89 -0.65
N HIS A 72 -3.36 -2.89 0.09
CA HIS A 72 -2.94 -4.03 0.90
C HIS A 72 -3.99 -4.39 1.97
N LEU A 73 -4.51 -3.40 2.70
CA LEU A 73 -5.55 -3.62 3.71
C LEU A 73 -6.84 -4.18 3.10
N ALA A 74 -7.24 -3.69 1.93
CA ALA A 74 -8.41 -4.20 1.20
C ALA A 74 -8.21 -5.65 0.74
N ARG A 75 -7.06 -5.96 0.13
CA ARG A 75 -6.71 -7.33 -0.32
C ARG A 75 -6.60 -8.34 0.81
N THR A 76 -6.28 -7.88 2.02
CA THR A 76 -6.17 -8.72 3.22
C THR A 76 -7.40 -8.67 4.13
N HIS A 77 -8.49 -8.06 3.65
CA HIS A 77 -9.77 -7.93 4.36
C HIS A 77 -9.67 -7.25 5.74
N GLN A 78 -8.71 -6.35 5.92
CA GLN A 78 -8.50 -5.60 7.16
C GLN A 78 -9.41 -4.36 7.24
N ASN A 79 -10.72 -4.56 7.10
CA ASN A 79 -11.72 -3.49 6.91
C ASN A 79 -11.66 -2.38 7.97
N ARG A 80 -11.47 -2.73 9.25
CA ARG A 80 -11.38 -1.73 10.33
C ARG A 80 -10.16 -0.83 10.16
N LYS A 81 -8.98 -1.41 9.92
CA LYS A 81 -7.76 -0.64 9.66
C LYS A 81 -7.87 0.19 8.38
N PHE A 82 -8.59 -0.28 7.38
CA PHE A 82 -8.83 0.46 6.14
C PHE A 82 -9.64 1.72 6.39
N VAL A 83 -10.69 1.65 7.20
CA VAL A 83 -11.54 2.80 7.54
C VAL A 83 -10.84 3.76 8.52
N ASP A 84 -10.05 3.21 9.45
CA ASP A 84 -9.37 3.99 10.49
C ASP A 84 -8.07 4.69 10.00
N PHE A 85 -7.57 4.33 8.81
CA PHE A 85 -6.35 4.89 8.20
C PHE A 85 -6.64 6.17 7.40
#